data_AF-A0A1Q6TYG0-F1
#
_entry.id   AF-A0A1Q6TYG0-F1
#
_cell.length_a   1.000
_cell.length_b   1.000
_cell.length_c   1.000
_cell.angle_alpha   90.00
_cell.angle_beta   90.00
_cell.angle_gamma   90.00
#
_symmetry.space_group_name_H-M   'P 1'
#
loop_
_entity.id
_entity.type
_entity.pdbx_description
1 polymer ?
#
loop_
_entity_poly.entity_id
_entity_poly.type
_entity_poly.pdbx_seq_one_letter_code
_entity_poly.pdbx_strand_id
1 'polypeptide(L)'
;MTNATTNKPHRFSEFAVIRTKLEGERIQNISEILNKELIFTGFTVNKSKVKNCDKYITIQFKEDENSPLRVAFTASTVLIDQFIAYENQLPFVATIKKVNRYMTLT
;
A
#
# COMPACT_ATOMS: atom_id res chain seq x y z
N MET A 1 8.15 -43.66 33.57
CA MET A 1 7.40 -43.55 32.30
C MET A 1 7.92 -42.32 31.58
N THR A 2 8.82 -42.51 30.61
CA THR A 2 9.49 -41.43 29.88
C THR A 2 8.70 -41.11 28.62
N ASN A 3 8.00 -39.98 28.63
CA ASN A 3 7.26 -39.49 27.46
C ASN A 3 8.26 -38.99 26.42
N ALA A 4 8.33 -39.69 25.29
CA ALA A 4 9.08 -39.27 24.13
C ALA A 4 8.51 -37.95 23.60
N THR A 5 9.29 -36.87 23.70
CA THR A 5 8.94 -35.61 23.05
C THR A 5 9.16 -35.77 21.56
N THR A 6 8.07 -36.00 20.82
CA THR A 6 8.07 -36.07 19.37
C THR A 6 8.48 -34.70 18.81
N ASN A 7 9.73 -34.60 18.37
CA ASN A 7 10.31 -33.41 17.76
C ASN A 7 9.76 -33.24 16.33
N LYS A 8 8.48 -32.86 16.21
CA LYS A 8 7.83 -32.60 14.92
C LYS A 8 7.93 -31.10 14.60
N PRO A 9 8.42 -30.71 13.41
CA PRO A 9 8.50 -29.30 13.07
C PRO A 9 7.10 -28.67 13.04
N HIS A 10 6.93 -27.55 13.75
CA HIS A 10 5.73 -26.73 13.73
C HIS A 10 5.54 -26.08 12.36
N ARG A 11 4.30 -25.89 11.92
CA ARG A 11 4.05 -25.24 10.62
C ARG A 11 4.28 -23.75 10.76
N PHE A 12 4.96 -23.13 9.80
CA PHE A 12 5.21 -21.68 9.80
C PHE A 12 3.92 -20.85 9.98
N SER A 13 2.81 -21.31 9.36
CA SER A 13 1.49 -20.68 9.46
C SER A 13 0.90 -20.67 10.86
N GLU A 14 1.37 -21.51 11.78
CA GLU A 14 0.87 -21.59 13.16
C GLU A 14 1.39 -20.45 14.05
N PHE A 15 2.47 -19.78 13.65
CA PHE A 15 3.10 -18.71 14.44
C PHE A 15 3.47 -17.46 13.65
N ALA A 16 3.43 -17.51 12.31
CA ALA A 16 3.76 -16.38 11.47
C ALA A 16 2.61 -15.38 11.37
N VAL A 17 2.90 -14.11 11.64
CA VAL A 17 2.05 -13.00 11.20
C VAL A 17 2.29 -12.80 9.71
N ILE A 18 1.38 -13.31 8.88
CA ILE A 18 1.44 -13.14 7.43
C ILE A 18 1.16 -11.66 7.11
N ARG A 19 2.21 -10.91 6.79
CA ARG A 19 2.06 -9.57 6.21
C ARG A 19 1.71 -9.74 4.75
N THR A 20 0.46 -9.49 4.40
CA THR A 20 0.02 -9.50 3.01
C THR A 20 0.77 -8.41 2.25
N LYS A 21 1.46 -8.77 1.17
CA LYS A 21 1.98 -7.76 0.24
C LYS A 21 0.78 -7.07 -0.42
N LEU A 22 0.98 -5.82 -0.84
CA LEU A 22 0.05 -5.19 -1.75
C LEU A 22 0.03 -5.98 -3.05
N GLU A 23 -1.16 -6.41 -3.45
CA GLU A 23 -1.43 -7.17 -4.67
C GLU A 23 -1.94 -6.22 -5.76
N GLY A 24 -1.83 -6.66 -7.02
CA GLY A 24 -2.37 -5.92 -8.15
C GLY A 24 -1.33 -5.47 -9.17
N GLU A 25 -1.80 -5.16 -10.37
CA GLU A 25 -0.95 -4.69 -11.45
C GLU A 25 -0.43 -3.29 -11.15
N ARG A 26 0.88 -3.10 -11.33
CA ARG A 26 1.50 -1.79 -11.16
C ARG A 26 1.18 -0.90 -12.36
N ILE A 27 0.62 0.27 -12.08
CA ILE A 27 0.46 1.32 -13.10
C ILE A 27 1.82 1.89 -13.47
N GLN A 28 2.01 2.18 -14.76
CA GLN A 28 3.29 2.69 -15.24
C GLN A 28 3.42 4.18 -14.93
N ASN A 29 2.34 4.94 -15.04
CA ASN A 29 2.33 6.36 -14.79
C ASN A 29 1.24 6.77 -13.79
N ILE A 30 1.63 7.52 -12.75
CA ILE A 30 0.70 8.10 -11.77
C ILE A 30 -0.35 9.01 -12.41
N SER A 31 -0.08 9.58 -13.58
CA SER A 31 -1.05 10.40 -14.30
C SER A 31 -2.32 9.65 -14.70
N GLU A 32 -2.26 8.32 -14.83
CA GLU A 32 -3.42 7.48 -15.16
C GLU A 32 -4.54 7.54 -14.12
N ILE A 33 -4.19 7.93 -12.88
CA ILE A 33 -5.10 7.96 -11.74
C ILE A 33 -5.37 9.36 -11.20
N LEU A 34 -4.78 10.40 -11.80
CA LEU A 34 -5.04 11.77 -11.39
C LEU A 34 -6.47 12.19 -11.74
N ASN A 35 -7.11 12.92 -10.82
CA ASN A 35 -8.46 13.45 -10.97
C ASN A 35 -9.54 12.37 -11.21
N LYS A 36 -9.27 11.13 -10.79
CA LYS A 36 -10.26 10.05 -10.73
C LYS A 36 -10.63 9.77 -9.28
N GLU A 37 -11.91 9.54 -9.04
CA GLU A 37 -12.40 9.01 -7.78
C GLU A 37 -12.06 7.51 -7.73
N LEU A 38 -11.36 7.07 -6.68
CA LEU A 38 -10.83 5.72 -6.55
C LEU A 38 -11.06 5.19 -5.14
N ILE A 39 -11.16 3.87 -5.02
CA ILE A 39 -11.22 3.18 -3.74
C ILE A 39 -9.80 2.81 -3.32
N PHE A 40 -9.26 3.47 -2.31
CA PHE A 40 -7.95 3.14 -1.73
C PHE A 40 -8.10 2.06 -0.67
N THR A 41 -7.34 0.98 -0.81
CA THR A 41 -7.52 -0.25 -0.01
C THR A 41 -6.33 -0.57 0.88
N GLY A 42 -5.16 -0.01 0.59
CA GLY A 42 -3.96 -0.24 1.38
C GLY A 42 -2.78 0.59 0.90
N PHE A 43 -1.75 0.70 1.72
CA PHE A 43 -0.48 1.29 1.31
C PHE A 43 0.71 0.68 2.08
N THR A 44 1.91 0.92 1.56
CA THR A 44 3.16 0.67 2.28
C THR A 44 4.12 1.82 2.04
N VAL A 45 4.88 2.20 3.07
CA VAL A 45 5.93 3.22 2.97
C VAL A 45 7.28 2.54 3.12
N ASN A 46 8.17 2.77 2.15
CA ASN A 46 9.47 2.14 2.08
C ASN A 46 10.57 3.19 1.93
N LYS A 47 11.79 2.86 2.36
CA LYS A 47 12.97 3.69 2.10
C LYS A 47 13.34 3.62 0.62
N SER A 48 13.64 4.76 0.02
CA SER A 48 14.11 4.83 -1.35
C SER A 48 15.63 4.66 -1.41
N LYS A 49 16.12 4.07 -2.51
CA LYS A 49 17.56 3.97 -2.81
C LYS A 49 18.05 5.10 -3.73
N VAL A 50 17.13 5.97 -4.19
CA VAL A 50 17.42 7.05 -5.13
C VAL A 50 17.98 8.26 -4.37
N LYS A 51 19.05 8.89 -4.88
CA LYS A 51 19.61 10.11 -4.29
C LYS A 51 18.55 11.21 -4.18
N ASN A 52 18.51 11.91 -3.05
CA ASN A 52 17.55 12.99 -2.73
C ASN A 52 16.09 12.53 -2.62
N CYS A 53 15.85 11.25 -2.38
CA CYS A 53 14.53 10.70 -2.10
C CYS A 53 14.67 9.76 -0.91
N ASP A 54 14.07 10.09 0.22
CA ASP A 54 14.24 9.31 1.45
C ASP A 54 13.25 8.13 1.49
N LYS A 55 12.00 8.39 1.09
CA LYS A 55 10.90 7.43 1.17
C LYS A 55 10.02 7.50 -0.06
N TYR A 56 9.35 6.40 -0.36
CA TYR A 56 8.26 6.33 -1.32
C TYR A 56 7.09 5.56 -0.72
N ILE A 57 5.89 5.87 -1.20
CA ILE A 57 4.67 5.14 -0.91
C ILE A 57 4.28 4.26 -2.10
N THR A 58 3.87 3.03 -1.80
CA THR A 58 3.10 2.18 -2.70
C THR A 58 1.66 2.21 -2.25
N ILE A 59 0.75 2.63 -3.13
CA ILE A 59 -0.69 2.79 -2.85
C ILE A 59 -1.43 1.72 -3.64
N GLN A 60 -2.30 0.95 -2.97
CA GLN A 60 -3.20 -0.01 -3.60
C GLN A 60 -4.60 0.60 -3.73
N PHE A 61 -5.20 0.43 -4.90
CA PHE A 61 -6.50 1.01 -5.22
C PHE A 61 -7.30 0.17 -6.20
N LYS A 62 -8.60 0.51 -6.34
CA LYS A 62 -9.51 0.02 -7.38
C LYS A 62 -10.26 1.20 -8.00
N GLU A 63 -10.67 1.04 -9.26
CA GLU A 63 -11.53 2.03 -9.94
C GLU A 63 -12.99 1.95 -9.46
N ASP A 64 -13.47 0.74 -9.14
CA ASP A 64 -14.75 0.45 -8.49
C ASP A 64 -14.67 -0.86 -7.68
N GLU A 65 -15.76 -1.29 -7.05
CA GLU A 65 -15.77 -2.52 -6.22
C GLU A 65 -15.47 -3.81 -7.02
N ASN A 66 -15.84 -3.84 -8.31
CA ASN A 66 -15.71 -5.00 -9.20
C ASN A 66 -14.38 -5.01 -9.96
N SER A 67 -13.63 -3.91 -9.93
CA SER A 67 -12.37 -3.74 -10.61
C SER A 67 -11.23 -4.51 -9.94
N PRO A 68 -10.22 -4.97 -10.72
CA PRO A 68 -9.04 -5.59 -10.16
C PRO A 68 -8.23 -4.61 -9.30
N LEU A 69 -7.50 -5.14 -8.32
CA LEU A 69 -6.55 -4.35 -7.55
C LEU A 69 -5.41 -3.86 -8.45
N ARG A 70 -5.06 -2.59 -8.30
CA ARG A 70 -3.90 -1.96 -8.95
C ARG A 70 -3.03 -1.27 -7.91
N VAL A 71 -1.75 -1.07 -8.24
CA VAL A 71 -0.81 -0.38 -7.36
C VAL A 71 -0.09 0.78 -8.06
N ALA A 72 0.15 1.85 -7.32
CA ALA A 72 0.88 3.03 -7.78
C ALA A 72 2.06 3.35 -6.85
N PHE A 73 3.13 3.91 -7.40
CA PHE A 73 4.31 4.34 -6.65
C PHE A 73 4.50 5.84 -6.78
N THR A 74 4.79 6.50 -5.66
CA THR A 74 5.11 7.93 -5.66
C THR A 74 6.01 8.27 -4.47
N ALA A 75 6.86 9.29 -4.65
CA ALA A 75 7.67 9.87 -3.58
C ALA A 75 7.06 11.17 -3.02
N SER A 76 5.77 11.40 -3.27
CA SER A 76 5.06 12.56 -2.71
C SER A 76 4.98 12.46 -1.19
N THR A 77 5.66 13.39 -0.52
CA THR A 77 5.64 13.51 0.94
C THR A 77 4.23 13.82 1.46
N VAL A 78 3.50 14.70 0.78
CA VAL A 78 2.11 15.04 1.14
C VAL A 78 1.22 13.81 1.12
N LEU A 79 1.30 12.97 0.08
CA LEU A 79 0.54 11.72 0.04
C LEU A 79 0.99 10.74 1.12
N ILE A 80 2.31 10.58 1.34
CA ILE A 80 2.83 9.74 2.43
C ILE A 80 2.22 10.14 3.77
N ASP A 81 2.24 11.44 4.09
CA ASP A 81 1.75 11.96 5.37
C ASP A 81 0.24 11.77 5.51
N GLN A 82 -0.55 12.01 4.44
CA GLN A 82 -2.00 11.79 4.45
C GLN A 82 -2.37 10.32 4.65
N PHE A 83 -1.72 9.40 3.94
CA PHE A 83 -2.01 7.97 4.09
C PHE A 83 -1.63 7.45 5.49
N ILE A 84 -0.51 7.91 6.07
CA ILE A 84 -0.14 7.58 7.45
C ILE A 84 -1.16 8.15 8.44
N ALA A 85 -1.54 9.42 8.28
CA ALA A 85 -2.45 10.09 9.21
C ALA A 85 -3.85 9.45 9.25
N TYR A 86 -4.31 8.89 8.12
CA TYR A 86 -5.65 8.33 7.97
C TYR A 86 -5.65 6.83 7.68
N GLU A 87 -4.60 6.10 8.07
CA GLU A 87 -4.48 4.64 7.87
C GLU A 87 -5.67 3.87 8.47
N ASN A 88 -6.17 4.34 9.61
CA ASN A 88 -7.32 3.75 10.31
C ASN A 88 -8.67 3.93 9.60
N GLN A 89 -8.73 4.72 8.53
CA GLN A 89 -9.93 4.94 7.72
C GLN A 89 -9.97 4.06 6.46
N LEU A 90 -8.95 3.23 6.22
CA LEU A 90 -8.95 2.33 5.07
C LEU A 90 -10.00 1.22 5.22
N PRO A 91 -10.70 0.82 4.13
CA PRO A 91 -10.66 1.43 2.80
C PRO A 91 -11.51 2.71 2.71
N PHE A 92 -11.09 3.68 1.88
CA PHE A 92 -11.84 4.91 1.64
C PHE A 92 -11.85 5.34 0.17
N VAL A 93 -12.83 6.14 -0.20
CA VAL A 93 -12.94 6.78 -1.52
C VAL A 93 -12.30 8.16 -1.48
N ALA A 94 -11.43 8.46 -2.43
CA ALA A 94 -10.84 9.80 -2.57
C ALA A 94 -10.32 10.03 -3.99
N THR A 95 -9.91 11.27 -4.27
CA THR A 95 -9.27 11.65 -5.54
C THR A 95 -7.85 12.15 -5.31
N ILE A 96 -6.87 11.64 -6.06
CA ILE A 96 -5.52 12.25 -6.10
C ILE A 96 -5.54 13.43 -7.08
N LYS A 97 -5.33 14.64 -6.55
CA LYS A 97 -5.20 15.87 -7.35
C LYS A 97 -3.76 16.33 -7.39
N LYS A 98 -3.32 16.81 -8.55
CA LYS A 98 -2.02 17.49 -8.72
C LYS A 98 -2.24 18.99 -8.72
N VAL A 99 -1.77 19.67 -7.68
CA VAL A 99 -1.86 21.13 -7.53
C VAL A 99 -0.46 21.71 -7.73
N ASN A 100 -0.23 22.33 -8.88
CA ASN A 100 1.07 22.86 -9.30
C ASN A 100 2.20 21.81 -9.19
N ARG A 101 2.98 21.87 -8.10
CA ARG A 101 4.18 21.07 -7.87
C ARG A 101 3.98 19.92 -6.87
N TYR A 102 2.80 19.77 -6.26
CA TYR A 102 2.52 18.70 -5.30
C TYR A 102 1.25 17.91 -5.63
N MET A 103 1.08 16.76 -4.98
CA MET A 103 -0.10 15.91 -5.07
C MET A 103 -0.77 15.83 -3.70
N THR A 104 -2.09 15.76 -3.65
CA THR A 104 -2.89 15.66 -2.41
C THR A 104 -4.13 14.81 -2.66
N LEU A 105 -4.61 14.14 -1.62
CA LEU A 105 -5.96 13.58 -1.58
C LEU A 105 -6.99 14.68 -1.29
N THR A 106 -8.16 14.56 -1.91
CA THR A 106 -9.38 15.32 -1.64
C THR A 106 -10.60 14.44 -1.73
#